data_AF-A0A2E4W580-F1
#
_entry.id   AF-A0A2E4W580-F1
#
_cell.length_a   1.000
_cell.length_b   1.000
_cell.length_c   1.000
_cell.angle_alpha   90.00
_cell.angle_beta   90.00
_cell.angle_gamma   90.00
#
_symmetry.space_group_name_H-M   'P 1'
#
loop_
_entity.id
_entity.type
_entity.pdbx_description
1 polymer ?
#
loop_
_entity_poly.entity_id
_entity_poly.type
_entity_poly.pdbx_seq_one_letter_code
_entity_poly.pdbx_strand_id
1 'polypeptide(L)'
;MQIRGIAVFLFFLLLGASTTGAQSLDLVISGGRVIDPRNGIDAVMDVGITDGRVAEIAATISPARAVTVIDATGFVVTPGLVDLHTHVFYGTTPDSYLSDGYSAVQTDAFSFRSGVTTVVDLGGSGWRNFIQFKEQVVDRSQTRVLAFL
;
A
#
# COMPACT_ATOMS: atom_id res chain seq x y z
N MET A 1 25.68 16.26 56.06
CA MET A 1 26.50 15.49 55.08
C MET A 1 25.67 14.65 54.09
N GLN A 2 24.34 14.89 53.94
CA GLN A 2 23.46 14.05 53.09
C GLN A 2 23.10 14.64 51.70
N ILE A 3 23.38 15.93 51.45
CA ILE A 3 22.91 16.63 50.23
C ILE A 3 23.78 16.30 49.00
N ARG A 4 25.06 15.96 49.19
CA ARG A 4 26.00 15.62 48.09
C ARG A 4 25.69 14.28 47.42
N GLY A 5 25.12 13.31 48.12
CA GLY A 5 24.75 12.00 47.56
C GLY A 5 23.53 12.07 46.64
N ILE A 6 22.56 12.92 46.99
CA ILE A 6 21.32 13.11 46.21
C ILE A 6 21.60 13.80 44.86
N ALA A 7 22.50 14.79 44.85
CA ALA A 7 22.88 15.48 43.62
C ALA A 7 23.62 14.57 42.62
N VAL A 8 24.48 13.68 43.11
CA VAL A 8 25.19 12.70 42.25
C VAL A 8 24.23 11.63 41.73
N PHE A 9 23.26 11.20 42.55
CA PHE A 9 22.24 10.23 42.14
C PHE A 9 21.28 10.80 41.08
N LEU A 10 20.86 12.07 41.22
CA LEU A 10 20.07 12.78 40.22
C LEU A 10 20.84 13.03 38.92
N PHE A 11 22.15 13.28 39.00
CA PHE A 11 23.02 13.42 37.82
C PHE A 11 23.13 12.10 37.04
N PHE A 12 23.26 10.95 37.73
CA PHE A 12 23.24 9.64 37.09
C PHE A 12 21.86 9.26 36.51
N LEU A 13 20.76 9.71 37.13
CA LEU A 13 19.40 9.47 36.61
C LEU A 13 19.14 10.20 35.28
N LEU A 14 19.73 11.38 35.09
CA LEU A 14 19.62 12.17 33.85
C LEU A 14 20.52 11.66 32.71
N LEU A 15 21.60 10.93 33.02
CA LEU A 15 22.49 10.29 32.04
C LEU A 15 21.92 8.98 31.46
N GLY A 16 20.89 8.40 32.08
CA GLY A 16 20.27 7.14 31.66
C GLY A 16 18.97 7.30 30.87
N ALA A 17 18.50 8.53 30.63
CA ALA A 17 17.29 8.81 29.87
C ALA A 17 17.57 8.70 28.37
N SER A 18 17.70 7.46 27.88
CA SER A 18 17.64 7.18 26.45
C SER A 18 16.24 7.57 25.94
N THR A 19 16.15 8.59 25.10
CA THR A 19 14.92 8.85 24.36
C THR A 19 14.71 7.67 23.42
N THR A 20 13.82 6.74 23.78
CA THR A 20 13.24 5.79 22.84
C THR A 20 12.51 6.61 21.78
N GLY A 21 13.15 6.79 20.62
CA GLY A 21 12.51 7.39 19.48
C GLY A 21 11.34 6.49 19.06
N ALA A 22 10.12 6.96 19.26
CA ALA A 22 8.97 6.29 18.66
C ALA A 22 9.14 6.33 17.14
N GLN A 23 8.97 5.18 16.49
CA GLN A 23 8.96 5.11 15.04
C GLN A 23 7.78 5.95 14.54
N SER A 24 8.06 6.96 13.72
CA SER A 24 7.04 7.87 13.17
C SER A 24 6.38 7.32 11.90
N LEU A 25 6.96 6.28 11.31
CA LEU A 25 6.54 5.67 10.05
C LEU A 25 6.24 4.19 10.27
N ASP A 26 5.22 3.68 9.60
CA ASP A 26 4.89 2.25 9.61
C ASP A 26 5.82 1.47 8.66
N LEU A 27 6.11 2.07 7.50
CA LEU A 27 6.89 1.46 6.44
C LEU A 27 7.78 2.51 5.74
N VAL A 28 9.02 2.13 5.43
CA VAL A 28 9.87 2.82 4.45
C VAL A 28 10.22 1.87 3.33
N ILE A 29 10.02 2.30 2.09
CA ILE A 29 10.58 1.66 0.89
C ILE A 29 11.85 2.44 0.54
N SER A 30 13.03 1.83 0.67
CA SER A 30 14.31 2.53 0.56
C SER A 30 15.07 2.22 -0.72
N GLY A 31 15.79 3.20 -1.28
CA GLY A 31 16.77 3.01 -2.35
C GLY A 31 16.18 2.67 -3.73
N GLY A 32 14.86 2.76 -3.89
CA GLY A 32 14.19 2.47 -5.15
C GLY A 32 14.19 3.65 -6.12
N ARG A 33 14.15 3.38 -7.43
CA ARG A 33 13.88 4.43 -8.44
C ARG A 33 12.41 4.81 -8.37
N VAL A 34 12.08 5.89 -7.69
CA VAL A 34 10.72 6.39 -7.53
C VAL A 34 10.29 7.11 -8.81
N ILE A 35 9.14 6.71 -9.36
CA ILE A 35 8.50 7.34 -10.52
C ILE A 35 7.21 8.01 -10.05
N ASP A 36 7.21 9.34 -9.96
CA ASP A 36 6.03 10.15 -9.65
C ASP A 36 5.91 11.30 -10.66
N PRO A 37 5.18 11.08 -11.77
CA PRO A 37 5.03 12.08 -12.84
C PRO A 37 4.30 13.34 -12.38
N ARG A 38 3.41 13.25 -11.38
CA ARG A 38 2.65 14.41 -10.89
C ARG A 38 3.58 15.43 -10.22
N ASN A 39 4.60 14.94 -9.52
CA ASN A 39 5.58 15.77 -8.84
C ASN A 39 6.92 15.88 -9.62
N GLY A 40 7.00 15.30 -10.83
CA GLY A 40 8.20 15.36 -11.68
C GLY A 40 9.39 14.54 -11.15
N ILE A 41 9.14 13.48 -10.37
CA ILE A 41 10.18 12.65 -9.77
C ILE A 41 10.45 11.44 -10.66
N ASP A 42 11.72 11.29 -11.02
CA ASP A 42 12.32 10.10 -11.61
C ASP A 42 13.75 9.98 -11.06
N ALA A 43 13.87 9.46 -9.83
CA ALA A 43 15.12 9.45 -9.09
C ALA A 43 15.17 8.32 -8.05
N VAL A 44 16.37 7.96 -7.62
CA VAL A 44 16.56 7.04 -6.48
C VAL A 44 16.26 7.76 -5.19
N MET A 45 15.22 7.32 -4.47
CA MET A 45 14.70 7.96 -3.27
C MET A 45 14.05 6.92 -2.34
N ASP A 46 13.70 7.37 -1.14
CA ASP A 46 12.96 6.61 -0.15
C ASP A 46 11.51 7.14 -0.04
N VAL A 47 10.57 6.23 0.20
CA VAL A 47 9.14 6.54 0.39
C VAL A 47 8.71 6.10 1.78
N GLY A 48 8.31 7.04 2.63
CA GLY A 48 7.79 6.80 3.97
C GLY A 48 6.26 6.74 4.00
N ILE A 49 5.71 5.75 4.70
CA ILE A 49 4.27 5.49 4.79
C ILE A 49 3.83 5.46 6.26
N THR A 50 2.72 6.13 6.56
CA THR A 50 2.03 6.12 7.86
C THR A 50 0.53 6.03 7.63
N ASP A 51 -0.18 5.19 8.39
CA ASP A 51 -1.63 4.98 8.33
C ASP A 51 -2.13 4.70 6.89
N GLY A 52 -1.35 3.90 6.14
CA GLY A 52 -1.65 3.53 4.75
C GLY A 52 -1.53 4.69 3.74
N ARG A 53 -0.91 5.81 4.11
CA ARG A 53 -0.69 6.98 3.24
C ARG A 53 0.79 7.28 3.10
N VAL A 54 1.19 7.79 1.94
CA VAL A 54 2.54 8.34 1.74
C VAL A 54 2.67 9.59 2.61
N ALA A 55 3.55 9.52 3.62
CA ALA A 55 3.80 10.59 4.57
C ALA A 55 4.92 11.52 4.08
N GLU A 56 5.97 10.96 3.48
CA GLU A 56 7.08 11.71 2.91
C GLU A 56 7.78 10.95 1.78
N ILE A 57 8.42 11.70 0.89
CA ILE A 57 9.34 11.19 -0.12
C ILE A 57 10.63 12.02 0.01
N ALA A 58 11.77 11.36 0.22
CA ALA A 58 13.04 12.03 0.46
C ALA A 58 14.21 11.23 -0.15
N ALA A 59 15.34 11.89 -0.40
CA ALA A 59 16.52 11.21 -0.94
C ALA A 59 17.01 10.06 -0.03
N THR A 60 16.85 10.21 1.29
CA THR A 60 17.14 9.16 2.28
C THR A 60 16.27 9.38 3.51
N ILE A 61 15.64 8.33 4.01
CA ILE A 61 14.89 8.31 5.27
C ILE A 61 15.64 7.40 6.24
N SER A 62 15.87 7.87 7.46
CA SER A 62 16.52 7.06 8.49
C SER A 62 15.71 5.79 8.78
N PRO A 63 16.30 4.57 8.67
CA PRO A 63 15.63 3.32 9.01
C PRO A 63 15.07 3.30 10.44
N ALA A 64 15.69 4.03 11.37
CA ALA A 64 15.25 4.14 12.75
C ALA A 64 13.87 4.82 12.93
N ARG A 65 13.37 5.53 11.90
CA ARG A 65 12.05 6.17 11.92
C ARG A 65 10.91 5.21 11.57
N ALA A 66 11.20 4.03 11.05
CA ALA A 66 10.20 3.11 10.51
C ALA A 66 10.07 1.83 11.34
N VAL A 67 8.85 1.30 11.43
CA VAL A 67 8.58 -0.04 11.99
C VAL A 67 9.11 -1.11 11.04
N THR A 68 8.85 -0.95 9.74
CA THR A 68 9.29 -1.86 8.67
C THR A 68 10.11 -1.12 7.62
N VAL A 69 11.15 -1.75 7.10
CA VAL A 69 11.94 -1.23 5.97
C VAL A 69 12.01 -2.28 4.87
N ILE A 70 11.70 -1.87 3.65
CA ILE A 70 11.82 -2.67 2.43
C ILE A 70 12.93 -2.06 1.57
N ASP A 71 13.98 -2.83 1.31
CA ASP A 71 15.03 -2.43 0.37
C ASP A 71 14.57 -2.68 -1.08
N ALA A 72 14.44 -1.59 -1.83
CA ALA A 72 14.05 -1.57 -3.23
C ALA A 72 15.22 -1.19 -4.16
N THR A 73 16.47 -1.34 -3.69
CA THR A 73 17.66 -1.06 -4.52
C THR A 73 17.64 -1.87 -5.82
N GLY A 74 17.78 -1.17 -6.94
CA GLY A 74 17.73 -1.78 -8.28
C GLY A 74 16.31 -2.06 -8.81
N PHE A 75 15.27 -1.75 -8.03
CA PHE A 75 13.88 -1.84 -8.43
C PHE A 75 13.27 -0.46 -8.71
N VAL A 76 12.10 -0.47 -9.35
CA VAL A 76 11.28 0.72 -9.60
C VAL A 76 10.15 0.77 -8.59
N VAL A 77 9.94 1.93 -7.99
CA VAL A 77 8.82 2.21 -7.10
C VAL A 77 7.85 3.12 -7.84
N THR A 78 6.65 2.60 -8.15
CA THR A 78 5.62 3.34 -8.88
C THR A 78 4.34 3.42 -8.06
N PRO A 79 3.42 4.33 -8.39
CA PRO A 79 2.02 4.14 -8.04
C PRO A 79 1.55 2.76 -8.50
N GLY A 80 0.61 2.17 -7.76
CA GLY A 80 0.00 0.92 -8.17
C GLY A 80 -0.64 1.06 -9.54
N LEU A 81 -0.52 0.03 -10.38
CA LEU A 81 -0.99 0.07 -11.76
C LEU A 81 -2.52 0.05 -11.81
N VAL A 82 -3.05 0.67 -12.86
CA VAL A 82 -4.48 0.70 -13.20
C VAL A 82 -4.68 -0.09 -14.48
N ASP A 83 -5.39 -1.21 -14.39
CA ASP A 83 -5.82 -1.97 -15.56
C ASP A 83 -7.21 -1.50 -15.99
N LEU A 84 -7.27 -0.84 -17.15
CA LEU A 84 -8.49 -0.24 -17.67
C LEU A 84 -9.40 -1.24 -18.39
N HIS A 85 -8.95 -2.48 -18.64
CA HIS A 85 -9.73 -3.49 -19.35
C HIS A 85 -9.61 -4.84 -18.67
N THR A 86 -10.56 -5.14 -17.80
CA THR A 86 -10.69 -6.45 -17.16
C THR A 86 -12.11 -6.99 -17.27
N HIS A 87 -12.26 -8.28 -17.01
CA HIS A 87 -13.54 -8.93 -16.80
C HIS A 87 -13.46 -9.70 -15.50
N VAL A 88 -13.97 -9.12 -14.42
CA VAL A 88 -13.78 -9.60 -13.05
C VAL A 88 -15.09 -9.98 -12.38
N PHE A 89 -16.21 -10.01 -13.10
CA PHE A 89 -17.46 -10.56 -12.59
C PHE A 89 -17.41 -12.10 -12.53
N TYR A 90 -16.50 -12.63 -11.71
CA TYR A 90 -16.34 -14.05 -11.44
C TYR A 90 -17.51 -14.58 -10.63
N GLY A 91 -18.01 -15.73 -11.05
CA GLY A 91 -19.10 -16.44 -10.39
C GLY A 91 -19.15 -17.90 -10.78
N THR A 92 -20.26 -18.54 -10.46
CA THR A 92 -20.47 -19.98 -10.65
C THR A 92 -21.64 -20.31 -11.57
N THR A 93 -22.23 -19.30 -12.23
CA THR A 93 -23.36 -19.48 -13.12
C THR A 93 -22.90 -20.17 -14.42
N PRO A 94 -23.44 -21.37 -14.74
CA PRO A 94 -23.15 -22.03 -16.01
C PRO A 94 -23.58 -21.16 -17.20
N ASP A 95 -22.82 -21.23 -18.29
CA ASP A 95 -23.12 -20.56 -19.56
C ASP A 95 -23.28 -19.02 -19.49
N SER A 96 -22.80 -18.34 -18.44
CA SER A 96 -22.85 -16.87 -18.33
C SER A 96 -21.55 -16.13 -18.72
N TYR A 97 -20.55 -16.88 -19.21
CA TYR A 97 -19.29 -16.36 -19.73
C TYR A 97 -18.55 -15.41 -18.76
N LEU A 98 -18.51 -14.10 -19.05
CA LEU A 98 -17.82 -13.08 -18.27
C LEU A 98 -18.72 -12.38 -17.24
N SER A 99 -20.00 -12.76 -17.17
CA SER A 99 -21.03 -12.14 -16.33
C SER A 99 -21.49 -13.12 -15.25
N ASP A 100 -20.80 -13.18 -14.11
CA ASP A 100 -21.04 -14.16 -13.03
C ASP A 100 -20.63 -15.60 -13.41
N GLY A 101 -19.68 -15.75 -14.33
CA GLY A 101 -19.24 -17.03 -14.88
C GLY A 101 -17.82 -17.41 -14.50
N TYR A 102 -17.47 -18.68 -14.74
CA TYR A 102 -16.14 -19.24 -14.45
C TYR A 102 -15.02 -18.67 -15.34
N SER A 103 -15.36 -18.02 -16.45
CA SER A 103 -14.41 -17.45 -17.40
C SER A 103 -13.92 -16.06 -17.02
N ALA A 104 -14.63 -15.36 -16.14
CA ALA A 104 -14.14 -14.10 -15.59
C ALA A 104 -12.97 -14.34 -14.63
N VAL A 105 -12.15 -13.31 -14.44
CA VAL A 105 -10.94 -13.38 -13.61
C VAL A 105 -11.31 -13.14 -12.15
N GLN A 106 -10.76 -13.95 -11.24
CA GLN A 106 -10.81 -13.65 -9.82
C GLN A 106 -9.90 -12.47 -9.49
N THR A 107 -10.47 -11.32 -9.12
CA THR A 107 -9.76 -10.03 -9.00
C THR A 107 -8.44 -10.13 -8.23
N ASP A 108 -8.50 -10.49 -6.95
CA ASP A 108 -7.33 -10.45 -6.05
C ASP A 108 -6.31 -11.56 -6.32
N ALA A 109 -6.70 -12.63 -7.03
CA ALA A 109 -5.79 -13.71 -7.40
C ALA A 109 -4.80 -13.30 -8.52
N PHE A 110 -5.12 -12.24 -9.28
CA PHE A 110 -4.33 -11.82 -10.44
C PHE A 110 -3.82 -10.38 -10.38
N SER A 111 -4.42 -9.51 -9.56
CA SER A 111 -4.04 -8.09 -9.46
C SER A 111 -2.66 -7.88 -8.80
N PHE A 112 -2.50 -8.17 -7.51
CA PHE A 112 -1.33 -7.74 -6.75
C PHE A 112 -0.01 -8.33 -7.22
N ARG A 113 -0.02 -9.59 -7.69
CA ARG A 113 1.16 -10.26 -8.28
C ARG A 113 1.70 -9.58 -9.54
N SER A 114 0.91 -8.72 -10.17
CA SER A 114 1.30 -7.95 -11.36
C SER A 114 1.47 -6.45 -11.07
N GLY A 115 1.39 -6.04 -9.79
CA GLY A 115 1.46 -4.63 -9.39
C GLY A 115 0.18 -3.83 -9.68
N VAL A 116 -0.89 -4.49 -10.12
CA VAL A 116 -2.20 -3.86 -10.35
C VAL A 116 -2.93 -3.71 -9.02
N THR A 117 -3.37 -2.49 -8.73
CA THR A 117 -4.11 -2.16 -7.50
C THR A 117 -5.53 -1.65 -7.78
N THR A 118 -5.79 -1.27 -9.03
CA THR A 118 -7.11 -0.86 -9.51
C THR A 118 -7.40 -1.52 -10.84
N VAL A 119 -8.61 -2.04 -10.99
CA VAL A 119 -9.11 -2.62 -12.24
C VAL A 119 -10.43 -1.98 -12.64
N VAL A 120 -10.71 -1.98 -13.93
CA VAL A 120 -12.00 -1.57 -14.49
C VAL A 120 -12.63 -2.78 -15.19
N ASP A 121 -13.79 -3.21 -14.69
CA ASP A 121 -14.62 -4.22 -15.35
C ASP A 121 -15.33 -3.60 -16.55
N LEU A 122 -15.14 -4.19 -17.74
CA LEU A 122 -15.71 -3.70 -18.99
C LEU A 122 -16.80 -4.63 -19.50
N GLY A 123 -18.02 -4.45 -18.98
CA GLY A 123 -19.20 -5.19 -19.43
C GLY A 123 -19.29 -6.62 -18.90
N GLY A 124 -18.64 -6.92 -17.77
CA GLY A 124 -18.95 -8.11 -16.99
C GLY A 124 -20.36 -8.00 -16.42
N SER A 125 -20.69 -6.87 -15.79
CA SER A 125 -22.06 -6.58 -15.35
C SER A 125 -22.76 -5.53 -16.21
N GLY A 126 -24.09 -5.57 -16.20
CA GLY A 126 -24.96 -4.53 -16.74
C GLY A 126 -26.04 -4.13 -15.73
N TRP A 127 -27.00 -3.31 -16.16
CA TRP A 127 -28.02 -2.74 -15.25
C TRP A 127 -28.82 -3.79 -14.44
N ARG A 128 -29.00 -4.99 -14.98
CA ARG A 128 -29.79 -6.07 -14.34
C ARG A 128 -29.06 -6.76 -13.20
N ASN A 129 -27.75 -6.87 -13.28
CA ASN A 129 -26.94 -7.71 -12.39
C ASN A 129 -25.78 -6.95 -11.73
N PHE A 130 -25.73 -5.62 -11.86
CA PHE A 130 -24.71 -4.80 -11.19
C PHE A 130 -24.73 -4.93 -9.67
N ILE A 131 -25.90 -5.03 -9.04
CA ILE A 131 -25.98 -5.22 -7.57
C ILE A 131 -25.30 -6.52 -7.15
N GLN A 132 -25.54 -7.61 -7.89
CA GLN A 132 -24.87 -8.88 -7.66
C GLN A 132 -23.34 -8.73 -7.85
N PHE A 133 -22.89 -8.11 -8.94
CA PHE A 133 -21.47 -7.84 -9.17
C PHE A 133 -20.83 -7.04 -8.04
N LYS A 134 -21.51 -5.99 -7.57
CA LYS A 134 -21.06 -5.15 -6.47
C LYS A 134 -20.86 -5.96 -5.19
N GLU A 135 -21.87 -6.73 -4.80
CA GLU A 135 -21.85 -7.51 -3.56
C GLU A 135 -20.86 -8.69 -3.61
N GLN A 136 -20.70 -9.31 -4.79
CA GLN A 136 -19.85 -10.48 -4.95
C GLN A 136 -18.38 -10.14 -5.19
N VAL A 137 -18.10 -9.07 -5.92
CA VAL A 137 -16.76 -8.74 -6.39
C VAL A 137 -16.29 -7.41 -5.83
N VAL A 138 -17.00 -6.31 -6.10
CA VAL A 138 -16.50 -4.96 -5.77
C VAL A 138 -16.28 -4.79 -4.27
N ASP A 139 -17.26 -5.19 -3.46
CA ASP A 139 -17.21 -4.98 -2.00
C ASP A 139 -16.34 -6.01 -1.27
N ARG A 140 -15.93 -7.07 -1.96
CA ARG A 140 -15.14 -8.17 -1.38
C ARG A 140 -13.69 -8.18 -1.85
N SER A 141 -13.35 -7.38 -2.85
CA SER A 141 -11.99 -7.29 -3.37
C SER A 141 -11.17 -6.32 -2.52
N GLN A 142 -9.92 -6.68 -2.22
CA GLN A 142 -8.92 -5.72 -1.74
C GLN A 142 -8.47 -4.79 -2.87
N THR A 143 -8.40 -5.32 -4.09
CA THR A 143 -8.19 -4.53 -5.31
C THR A 143 -9.35 -3.56 -5.49
N ARG A 144 -9.05 -2.32 -5.87
CA ARG A 144 -10.10 -1.36 -6.20
C ARG A 144 -10.75 -1.76 -7.53
N VAL A 145 -12.02 -2.15 -7.49
CA VAL A 145 -12.78 -2.51 -8.69
C VAL A 145 -13.70 -1.36 -9.07
N LEU A 146 -13.59 -0.92 -10.32
CA LEU A 146 -14.52 0.00 -10.97
C LEU A 146 -15.31 -0.75 -12.05
N ALA A 147 -16.45 -0.21 -12.46
CA ALA A 147 -17.29 -0.80 -13.50
C ALA A 147 -17.71 0.29 -14.50
N PHE A 148 -17.62 -0.01 -15.79
CA PHE A 148 -18.33 0.78 -16.80
C PHE A 148 -19.67 0.12 -17.10
N LEU A 149 -20.75 0.88 -16.86
CA LEU A 149 -22.15 0.49 -17.03
C LEU A 149 -22.81 1.27 -18.16
#